data_AF-Q4C3V0-F1
#
_entry.id   AF-Q4C3V0-F1
#
_cell.length_a   1.000
_cell.length_b   1.000
_cell.length_c   1.000
_cell.angle_alpha   90.00
_cell.angle_beta   90.00
_cell.angle_gamma   90.00
#
_symmetry.space_group_name_H-M   'P 1'
#
loop_
_entity.id
_entity.type
_entity.pdbx_description
1 polymer ?
#
loop_
_entity_poly.entity_id
_entity_poly.type
_entity_poly.pdbx_seq_one_letter_code
_entity_poly.pdbx_strand_id
1 'polypeptide(L)'
;MMFKYLALLLFSLNTKKNTSDRGFAILMVMALGTIGTLATAAMLAQSSTLGRNLETSVTISQQNLSVAQTAKVNLQALLIEHNQLLEYEVEDWVKYLKSPNSSQESRNFNHNLSLCREDSDWKKTKQRILNLAQQKMIDIPVGKFSLVDLQKVDSSQIIATIKTENRRKNSAQYQVDINLSDNYLTNSVPVLLLTGKEQRGGIGEVNVKGNVWANDCSFPIEKVNLIDIDEHWANYTGIKIPELPELELIKQRLPEHHYFPSITEEERDDNDDDQEETISLELPREEDEATEKQGIKNVYEYLIDDIEQIDSLTINSDSHGESVIILHIVGDTNISEIVHQCQSSNDCSPENLIIVGYEGSKMCLNFDNLGALIVAPQHQLGIKNKNSDQELAQFTGSIWVDKLSTDGDCGSDQVEFQEAWKWGDLPTQFQSINPIPKLIQVHLRDSITPDS
;
A
#
# COMPACT_ATOMS: atom_id res chain seq x y z
N MET A 1 -7.51 -43.26 -13.25
CA MET A 1 -7.69 -44.60 -12.66
C MET A 1 -6.53 -45.53 -13.05
N MET A 2 -5.29 -45.15 -12.75
CA MET A 2 -4.09 -45.90 -13.14
C MET A 2 -2.92 -45.67 -12.15
N PHE A 3 -3.18 -45.73 -10.84
CA PHE A 3 -2.14 -45.63 -9.80
C PHE A 3 -2.34 -46.56 -8.59
N LYS A 4 -3.30 -47.50 -8.66
CA LYS A 4 -3.58 -48.44 -7.56
C LYS A 4 -2.88 -49.80 -7.66
N TYR A 5 -2.21 -50.11 -8.77
CA TYR A 5 -1.64 -51.46 -9.01
C TYR A 5 -0.13 -51.59 -8.87
N LEU A 6 0.62 -50.50 -8.65
CA LEU A 6 2.08 -50.59 -8.51
C LEU A 6 2.52 -50.97 -7.07
N ALA A 7 1.70 -50.68 -6.06
CA ALA A 7 2.03 -50.98 -4.66
C ALA A 7 1.83 -52.46 -4.28
N LEU A 8 1.08 -53.23 -5.07
CA LEU A 8 0.74 -54.64 -4.77
C LEU A 8 1.71 -55.65 -5.40
N LEU A 9 2.58 -55.21 -6.32
CA LEU A 9 3.52 -56.10 -7.03
C LEU A 9 4.87 -56.25 -6.32
N LEU A 10 5.19 -55.38 -5.35
CA LEU A 10 6.43 -55.47 -4.57
C LEU A 10 6.33 -56.37 -3.33
N PHE A 11 5.13 -56.85 -2.97
CA PHE A 11 4.92 -57.69 -1.78
C PHE A 11 4.81 -59.20 -2.04
N SER A 12 4.93 -59.66 -3.30
CA SER A 12 4.74 -61.09 -3.65
C SER A 12 6.01 -61.85 -4.05
N LEU A 13 7.19 -61.22 -4.02
CA LEU A 13 8.45 -61.86 -4.42
C LEU A 13 9.55 -61.66 -3.37
N ASN A 14 9.47 -62.39 -2.25
CA ASN A 14 10.60 -63.08 -1.61
C ASN A 14 10.23 -63.62 -0.23
N THR A 15 9.60 -64.78 -0.21
CA THR A 15 9.68 -65.71 0.92
C THR A 15 10.79 -66.72 0.64
N LYS A 16 12.00 -66.47 1.13
CA LYS A 16 12.93 -67.55 1.52
C LYS A 16 13.98 -67.06 2.51
N LYS A 17 13.95 -67.70 3.68
CA LYS A 17 14.88 -67.66 4.81
C LYS A 17 16.32 -67.34 4.43
N ASN A 18 16.88 -66.30 5.07
CA ASN A 18 18.10 -66.46 5.87
C ASN A 18 18.25 -65.32 6.87
N THR A 19 18.58 -65.71 8.10
CA THR A 19 18.85 -64.89 9.27
C THR A 19 20.06 -63.98 9.05
N SER A 20 19.88 -62.67 9.19
CA SER A 20 20.97 -61.70 9.48
C SER A 20 20.36 -60.37 9.91
N ASP A 21 20.75 -59.88 11.09
CA ASP A 21 20.36 -58.62 11.75
C ASP A 21 20.81 -57.34 11.00
N ARG A 22 20.68 -57.29 9.67
CA ARG A 22 21.02 -56.11 8.86
C ARG A 22 19.87 -55.61 7.97
N GLY A 23 18.70 -56.24 8.02
CA GLY A 23 17.53 -55.84 7.22
C GLY A 23 16.69 -54.69 7.80
N PHE A 24 16.88 -54.31 9.08
CA PHE A 24 16.02 -53.33 9.75
C PHE A 24 16.55 -51.87 9.72
N ALA A 25 17.77 -51.65 9.25
CA ALA A 25 18.35 -50.31 9.16
C ALA A 25 17.87 -49.50 7.94
N ILE A 26 17.26 -50.15 6.93
CA ILE A 26 16.89 -49.50 5.66
C ILE A 26 15.47 -48.91 5.66
N LEU A 27 14.62 -49.26 6.64
CA LEU A 27 13.28 -48.66 6.78
C LEU A 27 13.24 -47.37 7.61
N MET A 28 14.35 -46.96 8.22
CA MET A 28 14.44 -45.73 9.03
C MET A 28 14.93 -44.48 8.27
N VAL A 29 15.28 -44.59 6.99
CA VAL A 29 15.75 -43.44 6.19
C VAL A 29 14.63 -42.76 5.39
N MET A 30 13.41 -43.33 5.35
CA MET A 30 12.28 -42.76 4.59
C MET A 30 11.17 -42.12 5.45
N ALA A 31 11.43 -41.83 6.73
CA ALA A 31 10.47 -41.13 7.61
C ALA A 31 10.78 -39.64 7.84
N LEU A 32 11.82 -39.06 7.20
CA LEU A 32 12.19 -37.64 7.31
C LEU A 32 11.63 -36.75 6.18
N GLY A 33 10.61 -37.22 5.47
CA GLY A 33 9.99 -36.52 4.34
C GLY A 33 8.48 -36.30 4.50
N THR A 34 7.97 -36.15 5.72
CA THR A 34 6.55 -35.83 5.93
C THR A 34 6.35 -34.33 5.90
N ILE A 35 5.68 -33.84 4.85
CA ILE A 35 5.02 -32.53 4.82
C ILE A 35 3.99 -32.52 5.96
N GLY A 36 4.33 -31.88 7.08
CA GLY A 36 3.43 -31.73 8.22
C GLY A 36 2.55 -30.51 8.03
N THR A 37 1.28 -30.72 7.67
CA THR A 37 0.23 -29.70 7.87
C THR A 37 -0.08 -29.62 9.36
N LEU A 38 -0.14 -28.40 9.91
CA LEU A 38 -0.48 -28.12 11.31
C LEU A 38 -1.92 -28.58 11.63
N ALA A 39 -2.08 -29.84 12.03
CA ALA A 39 -3.23 -30.34 12.76
C ALA A 39 -2.71 -31.06 14.01
N THR A 40 -2.97 -30.47 15.17
CA THR A 40 -2.64 -31.04 16.48
C THR A 40 -3.28 -32.41 16.66
N ALA A 41 -2.49 -33.46 16.83
CA ALA A 41 -2.97 -34.72 17.40
C ALA A 41 -1.87 -35.40 18.22
N ALA A 42 -2.21 -35.62 19.49
CA ALA A 42 -1.49 -36.42 20.47
C ALA A 42 -1.59 -37.93 20.16
N MET A 43 -0.86 -38.73 20.96
CA MET A 43 -0.94 -40.20 21.13
C MET A 43 -0.07 -41.05 20.17
N LEU A 44 0.70 -42.08 20.56
CA LEU A 44 0.84 -42.89 21.77
C LEU A 44 2.24 -43.56 21.83
N ALA A 45 2.69 -43.90 23.04
CA ALA A 45 3.88 -44.71 23.32
C ALA A 45 3.51 -46.20 23.48
N GLN A 46 4.38 -47.13 23.05
CA GLN A 46 4.61 -48.43 23.72
C GLN A 46 5.76 -49.27 23.12
N SER A 47 6.87 -49.38 23.88
CA SER A 47 7.96 -50.40 23.92
C SER A 47 9.20 -49.72 24.53
N SER A 48 10.10 -50.35 25.31
CA SER A 48 11.13 -49.59 26.05
C SER A 48 12.31 -49.09 25.18
N THR A 49 12.63 -49.77 24.09
CA THR A 49 13.58 -49.31 23.05
C THR A 49 12.87 -48.53 21.94
N LEU A 50 11.65 -48.92 21.56
CA LEU A 50 10.83 -48.17 20.61
C LEU A 50 10.35 -46.85 21.22
N GLY A 51 10.06 -46.84 22.52
CA GLY A 51 9.57 -45.72 23.32
C GLY A 51 10.68 -44.70 23.58
N ARG A 52 11.93 -45.12 23.78
CA ARG A 52 13.07 -44.21 23.82
C ARG A 52 13.31 -43.57 22.44
N ASN A 53 13.24 -44.35 21.37
CA ASN A 53 13.35 -43.85 19.99
C ASN A 53 12.14 -42.96 19.58
N LEU A 54 10.93 -43.31 20.01
CA LEU A 54 9.70 -42.53 19.83
C LEU A 54 9.77 -41.24 20.64
N GLU A 55 10.16 -41.28 21.90
CA GLU A 55 10.34 -40.10 22.76
C GLU A 55 11.41 -39.18 22.18
N THR A 56 12.50 -39.75 21.63
CA THR A 56 13.56 -38.99 20.97
C THR A 56 13.06 -38.39 19.65
N SER A 57 12.30 -39.13 18.84
CA SER A 57 11.70 -38.66 17.58
C SER A 57 10.64 -37.59 17.82
N VAL A 58 9.78 -37.77 18.83
CA VAL A 58 8.76 -36.80 19.26
C VAL A 58 9.44 -35.55 19.79
N THR A 59 10.48 -35.69 20.61
CA THR A 59 11.25 -34.54 21.10
C THR A 59 11.93 -33.78 19.96
N ILE A 60 12.54 -34.48 19.00
CA ILE A 60 13.16 -33.85 17.81
C ILE A 60 12.12 -33.13 16.96
N SER A 61 10.95 -33.75 16.76
CA SER A 61 9.84 -33.15 16.02
C SER A 61 9.29 -31.91 16.72
N GLN A 62 9.09 -31.96 18.04
CA GLN A 62 8.66 -30.81 18.85
C GLN A 62 9.69 -29.67 18.83
N GLN A 63 10.98 -30.00 18.89
CA GLN A 63 12.06 -29.01 18.77
C GLN A 63 12.06 -28.34 17.39
N ASN A 64 11.93 -29.12 16.31
CA ASN A 64 11.85 -28.57 14.96
C ASN A 64 10.56 -27.76 14.74
N LEU A 65 9.44 -28.16 15.34
CA LEU A 65 8.19 -27.41 15.31
C LEU A 65 8.33 -26.05 16.03
N SER A 66 9.01 -26.03 17.18
CA SER A 66 9.30 -24.77 17.89
C SER A 66 10.17 -23.84 17.03
N VAL A 67 11.19 -24.38 16.35
CA VAL A 67 12.00 -23.60 15.38
C VAL A 67 11.12 -23.07 14.24
N ALA A 68 10.21 -23.88 13.71
CA ALA A 68 9.30 -23.49 12.63
C ALA A 68 8.34 -22.36 13.07
N GLN A 69 7.80 -22.43 14.29
CA GLN A 69 6.95 -21.38 14.84
C GLN A 69 7.70 -20.07 15.04
N THR A 70 8.90 -20.11 15.61
CA THR A 70 9.75 -18.91 15.75
C THR A 70 10.16 -18.34 14.39
N ALA A 71 10.47 -19.20 13.41
CA ALA A 71 10.77 -18.79 12.04
C ALA A 71 9.56 -18.11 11.37
N LYS A 72 8.35 -18.68 11.53
CA LYS A 72 7.10 -18.06 11.05
C LYS A 72 6.95 -16.64 11.60
N VAL A 73 7.06 -16.45 12.91
CA VAL A 73 6.92 -15.12 13.54
C VAL A 73 7.97 -14.14 13.02
N ASN A 74 9.23 -14.56 12.92
CA ASN A 74 10.31 -13.71 12.42
C ASN A 74 10.14 -13.34 10.93
N LEU A 75 9.60 -14.25 10.13
CA LEU A 75 9.32 -14.02 8.72
C LEU A 75 8.09 -13.11 8.56
N GLN A 76 7.03 -13.35 9.31
CA GLN A 76 5.85 -12.49 9.35
C GLN A 76 6.22 -11.04 9.72
N ALA A 77 7.01 -10.84 10.79
CA ALA A 77 7.46 -9.51 11.18
C ALA A 77 8.27 -8.82 10.07
N LEU A 78 9.16 -9.55 9.38
CA LEU A 78 9.93 -9.00 8.27
C LEU A 78 9.02 -8.61 7.08
N LEU A 79 8.03 -9.43 6.75
CA LEU A 79 7.11 -9.17 5.63
C LEU A 79 6.11 -8.06 5.94
N ILE A 80 5.77 -7.87 7.21
CA ILE A 80 5.01 -6.69 7.68
C ILE A 80 5.88 -5.44 7.54
N GLU A 81 7.12 -5.48 8.03
CA GLU A 81 8.08 -4.36 7.98
C GLU A 81 8.53 -4.02 6.54
N HIS A 82 8.53 -5.00 5.65
CA HIS A 82 9.01 -4.88 4.27
C HIS A 82 8.02 -5.51 3.30
N ASN A 83 6.75 -5.10 3.37
CA ASN A 83 5.67 -5.63 2.53
C ASN A 83 5.92 -5.50 1.03
N GLN A 84 6.74 -4.55 0.58
CA GLN A 84 7.13 -4.42 -0.84
C GLN A 84 7.81 -5.68 -1.37
N LEU A 85 8.42 -6.50 -0.50
CA LEU A 85 8.98 -7.79 -0.90
C LEU A 85 7.92 -8.71 -1.54
N LEU A 86 6.64 -8.54 -1.22
CA LEU A 86 5.53 -9.36 -1.70
C LEU A 86 5.05 -8.97 -3.10
N GLU A 87 5.55 -7.88 -3.66
CA GLU A 87 5.33 -7.48 -5.05
C GLU A 87 6.29 -8.19 -6.02
N TYR A 88 7.30 -8.89 -5.49
CA TYR A 88 8.37 -9.50 -6.28
C TYR A 88 8.59 -10.96 -5.87
N GLU A 89 8.94 -11.78 -6.85
CA GLU A 89 9.36 -13.16 -6.60
C GLU A 89 10.66 -13.19 -5.79
N VAL A 90 10.87 -14.26 -5.02
CA VAL A 90 12.05 -14.39 -4.15
C VAL A 90 13.36 -14.36 -4.96
N GLU A 91 13.36 -14.88 -6.19
CA GLU A 91 14.54 -14.80 -7.07
C GLU A 91 14.90 -13.36 -7.45
N ASP A 92 13.89 -12.50 -7.66
CA ASP A 92 14.07 -11.09 -7.99
C ASP A 92 14.68 -10.32 -6.82
N TRP A 93 14.41 -10.72 -5.57
CA TRP A 93 15.07 -10.11 -4.40
C TRP A 93 16.59 -10.25 -4.50
N VAL A 94 17.10 -11.44 -4.91
CA VAL A 94 18.53 -11.67 -5.06
C VAL A 94 19.11 -10.79 -6.16
N LYS A 95 18.43 -10.75 -7.31
CA LYS A 95 18.83 -9.99 -8.50
C LYS A 95 18.92 -8.50 -8.17
N TYR A 96 17.84 -7.92 -7.63
CA TYR A 96 17.75 -6.49 -7.36
C TYR A 96 18.63 -6.05 -6.18
N LEU A 97 18.77 -6.84 -5.12
CA LEU A 97 19.67 -6.47 -4.01
C LEU A 97 21.16 -6.54 -4.41
N LYS A 98 21.56 -7.46 -5.29
CA LYS A 98 22.97 -7.54 -5.75
C LYS A 98 23.33 -6.45 -6.75
N SER A 99 22.38 -6.03 -7.58
CA SER A 99 22.61 -5.10 -8.68
C SER A 99 21.60 -3.94 -8.63
N PRO A 100 21.66 -3.07 -7.60
CA PRO A 100 20.61 -2.10 -7.29
C PRO A 100 20.29 -1.11 -8.42
N ASN A 101 21.24 -0.86 -9.32
CA ASN A 101 21.11 0.08 -10.43
C ASN A 101 20.89 -0.59 -11.79
N SER A 102 20.57 -1.89 -11.83
CA SER A 102 20.48 -2.66 -13.08
C SER A 102 19.26 -2.34 -13.95
N SER A 103 18.15 -1.92 -13.34
CA SER A 103 16.92 -1.51 -14.02
C SER A 103 16.18 -0.46 -13.18
N GLN A 104 15.11 0.12 -13.73
CA GLN A 104 14.23 0.99 -12.95
C GLN A 104 13.53 0.21 -11.83
N GLU A 105 13.06 -1.02 -12.05
CA GLU A 105 12.45 -1.82 -10.98
C GLU A 105 13.47 -2.10 -9.87
N SER A 106 14.71 -2.42 -10.23
CA SER A 106 15.77 -2.64 -9.25
C SER A 106 16.03 -1.39 -8.38
N ARG A 107 15.99 -0.19 -8.99
CA ARG A 107 16.16 1.06 -8.26
C ARG A 107 14.99 1.31 -7.31
N ASN A 108 13.76 1.13 -7.79
CA ASN A 108 12.54 1.27 -7.00
C ASN A 108 12.52 0.28 -5.83
N PHE A 109 12.81 -0.99 -6.10
CA PHE A 109 12.91 -2.05 -5.09
C PHE A 109 13.88 -1.70 -3.97
N ASN A 110 15.11 -1.26 -4.31
CA ASN A 110 16.10 -0.92 -3.29
C ASN A 110 15.74 0.37 -2.54
N HIS A 111 15.24 1.40 -3.24
CA HIS A 111 14.80 2.66 -2.64
C HIS A 111 13.71 2.43 -1.60
N ASN A 112 12.64 1.72 -1.99
CA ASN A 112 11.51 1.41 -1.12
C ASN A 112 11.96 0.57 0.06
N LEU A 113 12.90 -0.38 -0.13
CA LEU A 113 13.41 -1.20 0.97
C LEU A 113 14.30 -0.46 1.96
N SER A 114 15.18 0.43 1.49
CA SER A 114 16.14 1.16 2.33
C SER A 114 15.56 2.36 3.07
N LEU A 115 14.41 2.86 2.63
CA LEU A 115 13.87 4.17 2.95
C LEU A 115 14.13 4.63 4.40
N CYS A 116 14.75 5.81 4.52
CA CYS A 116 15.05 6.54 5.76
C CYS A 116 15.78 5.76 6.86
N ARG A 117 16.48 4.68 6.49
CA ARG A 117 17.43 4.01 7.39
C ARG A 117 18.83 4.56 7.19
N GLU A 118 19.58 4.58 8.29
CA GLU A 118 21.03 4.72 8.19
C GLU A 118 21.61 3.61 7.31
N ASP A 119 22.66 3.94 6.56
CA ASP A 119 23.40 2.98 5.72
C ASP A 119 23.82 1.71 6.48
N SER A 120 24.11 1.86 7.77
CA SER A 120 24.52 0.76 8.64
C SER A 120 23.39 -0.26 8.88
N ASP A 121 22.17 0.22 9.12
CA ASP A 121 20.99 -0.61 9.38
C ASP A 121 20.38 -1.16 8.09
N TRP A 122 20.42 -0.37 7.02
CA TRP A 122 20.07 -0.87 5.70
C TRP A 122 20.97 -2.04 5.28
N LYS A 123 22.30 -1.94 5.48
CA LYS A 123 23.23 -3.04 5.16
C LYS A 123 22.87 -4.34 5.91
N LYS A 124 22.52 -4.26 7.19
CA LYS A 124 22.08 -5.43 7.98
C LYS A 124 20.79 -6.03 7.43
N THR A 125 19.79 -5.18 7.18
CA THR A 125 18.48 -5.56 6.65
C THR A 125 18.62 -6.23 5.28
N LYS A 126 19.35 -5.59 4.37
CA LYS A 126 19.70 -6.11 3.04
C LYS A 126 20.37 -7.48 3.13
N GLN A 127 21.34 -7.66 4.03
CA GLN A 127 22.01 -8.94 4.20
C GLN A 127 21.06 -10.03 4.72
N ARG A 128 20.13 -9.68 5.62
CA ARG A 128 19.10 -10.60 6.12
C ARG A 128 18.18 -11.06 5.00
N ILE A 129 17.66 -10.14 4.17
CA ILE A 129 16.80 -10.46 3.02
C ILE A 129 17.57 -11.31 1.99
N LEU A 130 18.81 -10.95 1.66
CA LEU A 130 19.67 -11.74 0.79
C LEU A 130 19.92 -13.16 1.31
N ASN A 131 20.12 -13.33 2.62
CA ASN A 131 20.31 -14.64 3.21
C ASN A 131 19.05 -15.50 3.09
N LEU A 132 17.86 -14.93 3.29
CA LEU A 132 16.59 -15.62 3.08
C LEU A 132 16.42 -16.05 1.63
N ALA A 133 16.59 -15.11 0.69
CA ALA A 133 16.38 -15.36 -0.73
C ALA A 133 17.40 -16.35 -1.33
N GLN A 134 18.59 -16.46 -0.73
CA GLN A 134 19.61 -17.45 -1.10
C GLN A 134 19.49 -18.77 -0.34
N GLN A 135 18.39 -18.99 0.37
CA GLN A 135 18.12 -20.21 1.14
C GLN A 135 19.21 -20.52 2.18
N LYS A 136 19.88 -19.50 2.73
CA LYS A 136 20.90 -19.69 3.76
C LYS A 136 20.24 -19.98 5.11
N MET A 137 20.92 -20.79 5.91
CA MET A 137 20.50 -21.04 7.30
C MET A 137 20.77 -19.81 8.17
N ILE A 138 19.71 -19.27 8.76
CA ILE A 138 19.70 -18.09 9.62
C ILE A 138 19.45 -18.52 11.06
N ASP A 139 20.25 -18.02 11.98
CA ASP A 139 20.12 -18.28 13.42
C ASP A 139 18.86 -17.62 14.02
N ILE A 140 18.16 -18.37 14.85
CA ILE A 140 17.05 -17.92 15.70
C ILE A 140 17.21 -18.51 17.12
N PRO A 141 16.55 -17.98 18.17
CA PRO A 141 16.83 -18.38 19.56
C PRO A 141 16.82 -19.89 19.83
N VAL A 142 15.99 -20.64 19.11
CA VAL A 142 15.77 -22.08 19.31
C VAL A 142 16.41 -22.99 18.24
N GLY A 143 17.09 -22.44 17.24
CA GLY A 143 17.69 -23.21 16.14
C GLY A 143 18.08 -22.35 14.95
N LYS A 144 18.01 -22.91 13.75
CA LYS A 144 18.24 -22.20 12.49
C LYS A 144 17.11 -22.48 11.52
N PHE A 145 16.86 -21.57 10.59
CA PHE A 145 15.93 -21.81 9.49
C PHE A 145 16.41 -21.21 8.17
N SER A 146 15.92 -21.73 7.06
CA SER A 146 16.05 -21.13 5.73
C SER A 146 14.67 -21.05 5.09
N LEU A 147 14.45 -20.00 4.30
CA LEU A 147 13.29 -19.90 3.42
C LEU A 147 13.60 -20.73 2.17
N VAL A 148 12.72 -21.68 1.85
CA VAL A 148 12.82 -22.52 0.66
C VAL A 148 11.96 -21.95 -0.46
N ASP A 149 10.74 -21.55 -0.12
CA ASP A 149 9.75 -21.05 -1.05
C ASP A 149 8.78 -20.10 -0.32
N LEU A 150 8.20 -19.14 -1.05
CA LEU A 150 7.25 -18.16 -0.55
C LEU A 150 6.18 -17.91 -1.62
N GLN A 151 4.94 -18.26 -1.31
CA GLN A 151 3.82 -18.13 -2.24
C GLN A 151 2.76 -17.20 -1.64
N LYS A 152 2.41 -16.15 -2.38
CA LYS A 152 1.27 -15.29 -2.06
C LYS A 152 -0.01 -15.99 -2.50
N VAL A 153 -0.90 -16.31 -1.56
CA VAL A 153 -2.19 -16.95 -1.86
C VAL A 153 -3.24 -15.89 -2.19
N ASP A 154 -3.31 -14.84 -1.36
CA ASP A 154 -4.14 -13.66 -1.58
C ASP A 154 -3.47 -12.40 -0.97
N SER A 155 -4.20 -11.30 -0.83
CA SER A 155 -3.68 -10.05 -0.27
C SER A 155 -3.24 -10.18 1.20
N SER A 156 -3.82 -11.11 1.94
CA SER A 156 -3.67 -11.29 3.37
C SER A 156 -2.98 -12.60 3.76
N GLN A 157 -2.92 -13.59 2.87
CA GLN A 157 -2.41 -14.92 3.19
C GLN A 157 -1.19 -15.27 2.35
N ILE A 158 -0.16 -15.76 3.03
CA ILE A 158 1.09 -16.23 2.42
C ILE A 158 1.40 -17.63 2.94
N ILE A 159 1.80 -18.51 2.02
CA ILE A 159 2.33 -19.82 2.35
C ILE A 159 3.84 -19.80 2.17
N ALA A 160 4.58 -19.99 3.27
CA ALA A 160 6.03 -20.12 3.24
C ALA A 160 6.45 -21.57 3.48
N THR A 161 7.39 -22.06 2.69
CA THR A 161 8.08 -23.32 2.97
C THR A 161 9.41 -23.02 3.62
N ILE A 162 9.61 -23.52 4.83
CA ILE A 162 10.82 -23.30 5.62
C ILE A 162 11.51 -24.61 5.93
N LYS A 163 12.85 -24.62 5.87
CA LYS A 163 13.67 -25.73 6.37
C LYS A 163 14.31 -25.31 7.68
N THR A 164 14.08 -26.10 8.73
CA THR A 164 14.56 -25.85 10.09
C THR A 164 15.73 -26.76 10.41
N GLU A 165 16.61 -26.33 11.31
CA GLU A 165 17.63 -27.15 11.96
C GLU A 165 17.62 -26.82 13.47
N ASN A 166 17.33 -27.80 14.32
CA ASN A 166 17.37 -27.58 15.77
C ASN A 166 18.82 -27.60 16.30
N ARG A 167 19.00 -27.26 17.59
CA ARG A 167 20.33 -27.24 18.25
C ARG A 167 21.09 -28.59 18.19
N ARG A 168 20.39 -29.69 17.94
CA ARG A 168 20.97 -31.03 17.77
C ARG A 168 21.30 -31.35 16.31
N LYS A 169 21.25 -30.36 15.41
CA LYS A 169 21.50 -30.47 13.96
C LYS A 169 20.54 -31.40 13.22
N ASN A 170 19.35 -31.63 13.77
CA ASN A 170 18.31 -32.36 13.04
C ASN A 170 17.52 -31.39 12.18
N SER A 171 17.33 -31.73 10.91
CA SER A 171 16.60 -30.89 9.97
C SER A 171 15.19 -31.40 9.70
N ALA A 172 14.28 -30.49 9.42
CA ALA A 172 12.94 -30.79 8.93
C ALA A 172 12.46 -29.66 8.01
N GLN A 173 11.41 -29.91 7.23
CA GLN A 173 10.79 -28.92 6.35
C GLN A 173 9.32 -28.78 6.72
N TYR A 174 8.85 -27.54 6.81
CA TYR A 174 7.49 -27.20 7.17
C TYR A 174 6.91 -26.24 6.14
N GLN A 175 5.62 -26.39 5.87
CA GLN A 175 4.83 -25.37 5.22
C GLN A 175 4.11 -24.59 6.33
N VAL A 176 4.32 -23.28 6.37
CA VAL A 176 3.73 -22.39 7.37
C VAL A 176 2.84 -21.37 6.68
N ASP A 177 1.66 -21.20 7.24
CA ASP A 177 0.71 -20.17 6.84
C ASP A 177 1.02 -18.89 7.60
N ILE A 178 1.27 -17.80 6.89
CA ILE A 178 1.52 -16.46 7.40
C ILE A 178 0.33 -15.60 7.02
N ASN A 179 -0.37 -15.13 8.05
CA ASN A 179 -1.47 -14.20 7.88
C ASN A 179 -0.97 -12.77 8.12
N LEU A 180 -1.14 -11.92 7.11
CA LEU A 180 -0.89 -10.49 7.12
C LEU A 180 -2.14 -9.68 7.47
N SER A 181 -3.29 -10.33 7.67
CA SER A 181 -4.54 -9.69 8.10
C SER A 181 -4.46 -9.20 9.55
N ASP A 182 -3.69 -8.14 9.78
CA ASP A 182 -4.30 -7.07 10.55
C ASP A 182 -5.37 -6.45 9.64
N ASN A 183 -6.46 -5.97 10.24
CA ASN A 183 -7.65 -5.51 9.51
C ASN A 183 -7.36 -4.19 8.78
N TYR A 184 -6.47 -4.20 7.79
CA TYR A 184 -5.94 -3.01 7.13
C TYR A 184 -7.04 -2.20 6.44
N LEU A 185 -8.12 -2.85 6.02
CA LEU A 185 -9.33 -2.20 5.52
C LEU A 185 -9.99 -1.29 6.55
N THR A 186 -9.77 -1.55 7.85
CA THR A 186 -10.21 -0.66 8.93
C THR A 186 -9.16 0.35 9.35
N ASN A 187 -7.93 0.25 8.83
CA ASN A 187 -6.89 1.24 9.09
C ASN A 187 -7.16 2.49 8.26
N SER A 188 -6.82 3.63 8.84
CA SER A 188 -6.90 4.91 8.15
C SER A 188 -5.83 5.04 7.07
N VAL A 189 -6.18 5.59 5.92
CA VAL A 189 -5.25 6.04 4.87
C VAL A 189 -4.58 7.35 5.31
N PRO A 190 -3.48 7.80 4.69
CA PRO A 190 -2.98 9.15 4.92
C PRO A 190 -3.95 10.19 4.38
N VAL A 191 -4.20 11.24 5.15
CA VAL A 191 -4.88 12.45 4.66
C VAL A 191 -4.01 13.15 3.62
N LEU A 192 -2.68 13.09 3.79
CA LEU A 192 -1.71 13.60 2.83
C LEU A 192 -0.61 12.57 2.55
N LEU A 193 -0.46 12.17 1.29
CA LEU A 193 0.63 11.35 0.77
C LEU A 193 1.42 12.14 -0.27
N LEU A 194 2.68 12.41 0.03
CA LEU A 194 3.63 13.06 -0.89
C LEU A 194 4.48 12.01 -1.58
N THR A 195 4.52 12.06 -2.91
CA THR A 195 4.96 10.91 -3.71
C THR A 195 6.29 11.14 -4.42
N GLY A 196 6.66 12.41 -4.58
CA GLY A 196 7.87 12.88 -5.21
C GLY A 196 9.13 12.69 -4.39
N LYS A 197 10.27 12.70 -5.10
CA LYS A 197 11.61 12.48 -4.53
C LYS A 197 12.35 13.75 -4.06
N GLU A 198 11.83 14.91 -4.41
CA GLU A 198 12.43 16.20 -4.05
C GLU A 198 11.39 17.11 -3.44
N GLN A 199 11.27 17.03 -2.12
CA GLN A 199 10.37 17.87 -1.33
C GLN A 199 11.17 19.09 -0.83
N ARG A 200 11.61 19.94 -1.76
CA ARG A 200 12.32 21.19 -1.42
C ARG A 200 11.30 22.32 -1.23
N GLY A 201 11.08 22.68 0.04
CA GLY A 201 10.03 23.63 0.40
C GLY A 201 8.66 22.95 0.52
N GLY A 202 7.71 23.64 1.14
CA GLY A 202 6.33 23.16 1.25
C GLY A 202 6.05 22.37 2.53
N ILE A 203 5.77 23.09 3.63
CA ILE A 203 4.87 22.80 4.77
C ILE A 203 5.30 23.62 6.02
N GLY A 204 5.54 24.93 5.87
CA GLY A 204 5.66 25.78 7.06
C GLY A 204 4.38 25.67 7.88
N GLU A 205 4.45 25.14 9.10
CA GLU A 205 3.36 25.07 10.10
C GLU A 205 2.00 24.58 9.59
N VAL A 206 1.97 23.61 8.67
CA VAL A 206 0.70 23.00 8.22
C VAL A 206 0.08 22.16 9.34
N ASN A 207 -1.21 22.38 9.55
CA ASN A 207 -2.03 21.74 10.55
C ASN A 207 -2.72 20.50 9.96
N VAL A 208 -2.43 19.32 10.50
CA VAL A 208 -3.01 18.07 10.01
C VAL A 208 -3.70 17.31 11.13
N LYS A 209 -5.00 17.13 11.00
CA LYS A 209 -5.84 16.25 11.80
C LYS A 209 -6.00 14.92 11.07
N GLY A 210 -4.94 14.12 11.06
CA GLY A 210 -4.85 12.91 10.25
C GLY A 210 -3.44 12.34 10.14
N ASN A 211 -3.29 11.30 9.30
CA ASN A 211 -1.99 10.70 9.00
C ASN A 211 -1.30 11.41 7.82
N VAL A 212 0.02 11.64 7.91
CA VAL A 212 0.83 12.21 6.81
C VAL A 212 1.93 11.24 6.40
N TRP A 213 1.96 10.86 5.13
CA TRP A 213 2.96 9.96 4.59
C TRP A 213 3.81 10.67 3.53
N ALA A 214 5.10 10.37 3.48
CA ALA A 214 5.98 10.84 2.41
C ALA A 214 6.80 9.70 1.82
N ASN A 215 7.00 9.74 0.51
CA ASN A 215 7.69 8.68 -0.21
C ASN A 215 9.20 8.65 0.04
N ASP A 216 9.78 9.71 0.57
CA ASP A 216 11.17 9.73 0.99
C ASP A 216 11.48 10.75 2.09
N CYS A 217 12.74 10.74 2.52
CA CYS A 217 13.25 11.52 3.65
C CYS A 217 13.60 12.96 3.28
N SER A 218 13.35 13.40 2.04
CA SER A 218 13.54 14.80 1.66
C SER A 218 12.46 15.69 2.27
N PHE A 219 11.29 15.12 2.57
CA PHE A 219 10.21 15.82 3.26
C PHE A 219 10.49 15.91 4.76
N PRO A 220 10.48 17.10 5.37
CA PRO A 220 10.72 17.25 6.81
C PRO A 220 9.46 16.95 7.61
N ILE A 221 9.06 15.67 7.70
CA ILE A 221 7.86 15.21 8.42
C ILE A 221 7.79 15.77 9.84
N GLU A 222 8.94 15.92 10.51
CA GLU A 222 9.05 16.46 11.86
C GLU A 222 8.54 17.90 12.03
N LYS A 223 8.27 18.62 10.93
CA LYS A 223 7.71 19.97 10.93
C LYS A 223 6.19 20.02 10.80
N VAL A 224 5.53 18.87 10.60
CA VAL A 224 4.07 18.78 10.52
C VAL A 224 3.48 18.95 11.93
N ASN A 225 2.48 19.83 12.07
CA ASN A 225 1.73 19.95 13.31
C ASN A 225 0.52 19.01 13.29
N LEU A 226 0.57 17.92 14.08
CA LEU A 226 -0.53 16.96 14.18
C LEU A 226 -1.53 17.40 15.27
N ILE A 227 -2.78 17.64 14.88
CA ILE A 227 -3.87 18.09 15.77
C ILE A 227 -4.68 16.87 16.26
N ASP A 228 -5.06 16.86 17.55
CA ASP A 228 -5.79 15.79 18.27
C ASP A 228 -5.02 14.43 18.34
N ILE A 229 -4.54 14.02 19.52
CA ILE A 229 -3.36 13.12 19.64
C ILE A 229 -3.69 11.62 19.82
N ASP A 230 -4.92 11.15 19.59
CA ASP A 230 -5.26 9.78 20.01
C ASP A 230 -4.74 8.68 19.04
N GLU A 231 -4.69 8.91 17.71
CA GLU A 231 -4.32 7.86 16.72
C GLU A 231 -3.62 8.36 15.43
N HIS A 232 -2.95 9.51 15.45
CA HIS A 232 -2.30 10.07 14.26
C HIS A 232 -0.78 9.80 14.19
N TRP A 233 -0.27 9.58 12.98
CA TRP A 233 1.14 9.30 12.71
C TRP A 233 1.62 10.06 11.48
N ALA A 234 2.90 10.40 11.49
CA ALA A 234 3.58 10.82 10.30
C ALA A 234 4.71 9.83 9.96
N ASN A 235 4.72 9.33 8.72
CA ASN A 235 5.53 8.19 8.31
C ASN A 235 6.24 8.42 6.98
N TYR A 236 7.43 7.83 6.86
CA TYR A 236 8.07 7.65 5.56
C TYR A 236 7.69 6.29 4.97
N THR A 237 7.34 6.25 3.69
CA THR A 237 6.85 5.04 3.05
C THR A 237 7.41 4.84 1.65
N GLY A 238 7.44 3.60 1.18
CA GLY A 238 7.89 3.25 -0.19
C GLY A 238 6.77 2.58 -0.97
N ILE A 239 5.52 3.00 -0.74
CA ILE A 239 4.33 2.41 -1.37
C ILE A 239 4.24 2.91 -2.80
N LYS A 240 4.00 2.00 -3.75
CA LYS A 240 3.60 2.38 -5.10
C LYS A 240 2.13 2.79 -5.07
N ILE A 241 1.80 3.97 -5.59
CA ILE A 241 0.41 4.38 -5.78
C ILE A 241 -0.24 3.43 -6.81
N PRO A 242 -1.53 3.06 -6.60
CA PRO A 242 -2.32 2.40 -7.62
C PRO A 242 -2.19 3.07 -8.99
N GLU A 243 -2.19 2.26 -10.06
CA GLU A 243 -2.18 2.82 -11.40
C GLU A 243 -3.47 3.61 -11.62
N LEU A 244 -3.34 4.81 -12.18
CA LEU A 244 -4.49 5.65 -12.52
C LEU A 244 -5.34 4.92 -13.56
N PRO A 245 -6.67 5.11 -13.56
CA PRO A 245 -7.53 4.61 -14.63
C PRO A 245 -7.03 5.06 -16.01
N GLU A 246 -7.01 4.15 -17.00
CA GLU A 246 -6.49 4.44 -18.33
C GLU A 246 -7.30 5.55 -19.03
N LEU A 247 -6.64 6.66 -19.35
CA LEU A 247 -7.27 7.85 -19.95
C LEU A 247 -7.98 7.54 -21.27
N GLU A 248 -7.39 6.70 -22.12
CA GLU A 248 -7.99 6.29 -23.40
C GLU A 248 -9.30 5.53 -23.22
N LEU A 249 -9.43 4.71 -22.17
CA LEU A 249 -10.68 4.01 -21.86
C LEU A 249 -11.73 4.98 -21.33
N ILE A 250 -11.32 5.99 -20.56
CA ILE A 250 -12.21 7.07 -20.11
C ILE A 250 -12.75 7.85 -21.32
N LYS A 251 -11.87 8.31 -22.21
CA LYS A 251 -12.24 9.05 -23.44
C LYS A 251 -13.23 8.25 -24.31
N GLN A 252 -13.11 6.93 -24.37
CA GLN A 252 -14.01 6.08 -25.16
C GLN A 252 -15.40 5.87 -24.55
N ARG A 253 -15.54 5.95 -23.22
CA ARG A 253 -16.81 5.68 -22.52
C ARG A 253 -17.61 6.94 -22.19
N LEU A 254 -16.96 8.09 -22.07
CA LEU A 254 -17.63 9.33 -21.71
C LEU A 254 -18.51 9.84 -22.86
N PRO A 255 -19.73 10.31 -22.57
CA PRO A 255 -20.50 11.09 -23.53
C PRO A 255 -19.76 12.38 -23.95
N GLU A 256 -19.90 12.81 -25.20
CA GLU A 256 -19.21 14.01 -25.72
C GLU A 256 -19.46 15.27 -24.87
N HIS A 257 -20.66 15.44 -24.33
CA HIS A 257 -21.00 16.60 -23.51
C HIS A 257 -20.28 16.60 -22.15
N HIS A 258 -19.77 15.46 -21.66
CA HIS A 258 -18.98 15.38 -20.43
C HIS A 258 -17.49 15.70 -20.65
N TYR A 259 -17.12 16.06 -21.89
CA TYR A 259 -15.78 16.48 -22.26
C TYR A 259 -15.71 18.01 -22.32
N PHE A 260 -14.76 18.58 -21.58
CA PHE A 260 -14.42 19.99 -21.62
C PHE A 260 -13.05 20.13 -22.30
N PRO A 261 -13.00 20.32 -23.63
CA PRO A 261 -11.77 20.45 -24.38
C PRO A 261 -11.04 21.77 -24.08
N SER A 262 -9.76 21.79 -24.43
CA SER A 262 -8.95 23.02 -24.49
C SER A 262 -9.59 24.05 -25.42
N ILE A 263 -9.72 25.30 -24.94
CA ILE A 263 -10.14 26.42 -25.78
C ILE A 263 -8.89 26.90 -26.54
N THR A 264 -8.78 26.53 -27.82
CA THR A 264 -7.67 26.99 -28.67
C THR A 264 -7.82 28.47 -29.03
N GLU A 265 -6.71 29.21 -29.12
CA GLU A 265 -6.68 30.64 -29.50
C GLU A 265 -7.41 30.97 -30.81
N GLU A 266 -7.62 30.00 -31.70
CA GLU A 266 -8.31 30.18 -33.00
C GLU A 266 -9.85 30.25 -32.89
N GLU A 267 -10.46 29.87 -31.76
CA GLU A 267 -11.90 30.04 -31.51
C GLU A 267 -12.23 31.36 -30.79
N ARG A 268 -11.22 32.17 -30.43
CA ARG A 268 -11.43 33.56 -30.01
C ARG A 268 -11.89 34.36 -31.21
N ASP A 269 -13.18 34.66 -31.28
CA ASP A 269 -13.71 35.59 -32.28
C ASP A 269 -12.99 36.95 -32.10
N ASP A 270 -12.17 37.34 -33.08
CA ASP A 270 -11.34 38.58 -33.13
C ASP A 270 -12.14 39.91 -33.00
N ASN A 271 -13.44 39.85 -32.69
CA ASN A 271 -14.36 40.99 -32.66
C ASN A 271 -14.93 41.35 -31.29
N ASP A 272 -14.62 40.63 -30.20
CA ASP A 272 -14.99 41.04 -28.85
C ASP A 272 -13.75 41.49 -28.05
N ASP A 273 -13.68 42.81 -27.83
CA ASP A 273 -12.67 43.51 -27.02
C ASP A 273 -12.54 42.88 -25.60
N ASP A 274 -11.32 42.53 -25.21
CA ASP A 274 -10.81 42.46 -23.81
C ASP A 274 -11.70 41.77 -22.75
N GLN A 275 -12.43 40.71 -23.09
CA GLN A 275 -12.96 39.79 -22.08
C GLN A 275 -12.06 38.55 -22.02
N GLU A 276 -11.31 38.40 -20.93
CA GLU A 276 -10.85 37.08 -20.51
C GLU A 276 -12.10 36.19 -20.45
N GLU A 277 -12.24 35.23 -21.37
CA GLU A 277 -13.36 34.29 -21.34
C GLU A 277 -13.30 33.54 -20.02
N THR A 278 -14.22 33.89 -19.12
CA THR A 278 -14.25 33.34 -17.78
C THR A 278 -14.99 32.00 -17.80
N ILE A 279 -14.26 30.88 -17.64
CA ILE A 279 -14.86 29.54 -17.67
C ILE A 279 -15.50 29.27 -16.31
N SER A 280 -16.82 29.16 -16.27
CA SER A 280 -17.58 28.74 -15.10
C SER A 280 -18.33 27.44 -15.38
N LEU A 281 -18.14 26.43 -14.54
CA LEU A 281 -18.73 25.10 -14.67
C LEU A 281 -19.63 24.78 -13.47
N GLU A 282 -20.83 24.25 -13.73
CA GLU A 282 -21.73 23.70 -12.72
C GLU A 282 -22.02 22.24 -13.07
N LEU A 283 -21.66 21.32 -12.17
CA LEU A 283 -21.70 19.87 -12.41
C LEU A 283 -22.45 19.14 -11.28
N PRO A 284 -23.27 18.12 -11.58
CA PRO A 284 -23.72 17.74 -12.91
C PRO A 284 -24.73 18.75 -13.46
N ARG A 285 -24.80 18.93 -14.79
CA ARG A 285 -25.83 19.75 -15.42
C ARG A 285 -27.18 19.03 -15.38
N GLU A 286 -28.27 19.77 -15.50
CA GLU A 286 -29.63 19.21 -15.42
C GLU A 286 -29.90 18.13 -16.49
N GLU A 287 -29.25 18.24 -17.64
CA GLU A 287 -29.35 17.32 -18.77
C GLU A 287 -28.39 16.12 -18.69
N ASP A 288 -27.42 16.14 -17.78
CA ASP A 288 -26.39 15.10 -17.71
C ASP A 288 -27.00 13.78 -17.22
N GLU A 289 -26.73 12.69 -17.94
CA GLU A 289 -27.06 11.35 -17.49
C GLU A 289 -25.90 10.75 -16.69
N ALA A 290 -26.23 10.00 -15.63
CA ALA A 290 -25.21 9.33 -14.83
C ALA A 290 -24.43 8.31 -15.68
N THR A 291 -23.10 8.39 -15.63
CA THR A 291 -22.18 7.46 -16.31
C THR A 291 -22.39 6.03 -15.82
N GLU A 292 -22.62 5.85 -14.52
CA GLU A 292 -22.99 4.57 -13.93
C GLU A 292 -23.81 4.70 -12.63
N LYS A 293 -24.30 3.58 -12.11
CA LYS A 293 -24.93 3.50 -10.79
C LYS A 293 -24.15 2.58 -9.86
N GLN A 294 -23.69 3.14 -8.73
CA GLN A 294 -23.03 2.38 -7.66
C GLN A 294 -23.99 2.22 -6.48
N GLY A 295 -24.70 1.10 -6.45
CA GLY A 295 -25.72 0.83 -5.44
C GLY A 295 -26.89 1.82 -5.57
N ILE A 296 -27.01 2.75 -4.62
CA ILE A 296 -28.03 3.81 -4.60
C ILE A 296 -27.53 5.16 -5.14
N LYS A 297 -26.21 5.33 -5.28
CA LYS A 297 -25.61 6.60 -5.71
C LYS A 297 -25.46 6.65 -7.23
N ASN A 298 -25.71 7.81 -7.83
CA ASN A 298 -25.40 8.07 -9.23
C ASN A 298 -23.92 8.48 -9.35
N VAL A 299 -23.21 7.99 -10.35
CA VAL A 299 -21.83 8.39 -10.62
C VAL A 299 -21.80 9.20 -11.90
N TYR A 300 -21.27 10.42 -11.82
CA TYR A 300 -21.02 11.26 -12.98
C TYR A 300 -19.51 11.41 -13.15
N GLU A 301 -19.04 11.18 -14.36
CA GLU A 301 -17.64 11.31 -14.73
C GLU A 301 -17.48 12.39 -15.78
N TYR A 302 -16.47 13.26 -15.61
CA TYR A 302 -16.15 14.36 -16.51
C TYR A 302 -14.66 14.35 -16.84
N LEU A 303 -14.33 14.83 -18.04
CA LEU A 303 -12.95 14.99 -18.48
C LEU A 303 -12.70 16.46 -18.84
N ILE A 304 -11.78 17.08 -18.12
CA ILE A 304 -11.27 18.43 -18.36
C ILE A 304 -9.88 18.26 -19.00
N ASP A 305 -9.71 18.75 -20.22
CA ASP A 305 -8.51 18.51 -21.03
C ASP A 305 -7.83 19.83 -21.39
N ASP A 306 -6.68 20.11 -20.76
CA ASP A 306 -5.84 21.31 -20.99
C ASP A 306 -6.60 22.64 -20.87
N ILE A 307 -7.44 22.77 -19.82
CA ILE A 307 -8.02 24.05 -19.41
C ILE A 307 -7.15 24.67 -18.31
N GLU A 308 -6.36 25.67 -18.69
CA GLU A 308 -5.39 26.31 -17.80
C GLU A 308 -6.06 27.08 -16.65
N GLN A 309 -7.21 27.71 -16.89
CA GLN A 309 -7.92 28.54 -15.92
C GLN A 309 -9.43 28.28 -15.93
N ILE A 310 -9.97 27.98 -14.75
CA ILE A 310 -11.41 27.87 -14.48
C ILE A 310 -11.72 28.86 -13.37
N ASP A 311 -12.61 29.81 -13.61
CA ASP A 311 -12.90 30.84 -12.62
C ASP A 311 -13.81 30.35 -11.50
N SER A 312 -14.77 29.48 -11.84
CA SER A 312 -15.65 28.88 -10.85
C SER A 312 -16.04 27.45 -11.25
N LEU A 313 -15.90 26.52 -10.32
CA LEU A 313 -16.35 25.15 -10.43
C LEU A 313 -17.32 24.84 -9.29
N THR A 314 -18.60 24.72 -9.62
CA THR A 314 -19.64 24.29 -8.67
C THR A 314 -19.88 22.80 -8.83
N ILE A 315 -19.68 22.04 -7.76
CA ILE A 315 -19.93 20.60 -7.66
C ILE A 315 -21.17 20.38 -6.81
N ASN A 316 -22.26 19.94 -7.40
CA ASN A 316 -23.53 19.65 -6.74
C ASN A 316 -23.75 18.15 -6.60
N SER A 317 -23.29 17.59 -5.48
CA SER A 317 -23.40 16.16 -5.19
C SER A 317 -24.79 15.70 -4.74
N ASP A 318 -25.75 16.63 -4.61
CA ASP A 318 -27.16 16.33 -4.35
C ASP A 318 -28.02 16.32 -5.61
N SER A 319 -27.46 16.77 -6.73
CA SER A 319 -28.18 16.87 -7.98
C SER A 319 -28.67 15.47 -8.40
N HIS A 320 -29.99 15.34 -8.52
CA HIS A 320 -30.68 14.08 -8.81
C HIS A 320 -30.50 12.96 -7.76
N GLY A 321 -30.26 13.33 -6.49
CA GLY A 321 -30.02 12.41 -5.38
C GLY A 321 -28.54 12.33 -5.01
N GLU A 322 -28.19 11.48 -4.04
CA GLU A 322 -26.80 11.33 -3.60
C GLU A 322 -25.92 10.86 -4.76
N SER A 323 -24.93 11.69 -5.14
CA SER A 323 -24.11 11.49 -6.32
C SER A 323 -22.62 11.53 -6.00
N VAL A 324 -21.83 10.79 -6.79
CA VAL A 324 -20.37 10.83 -6.80
C VAL A 324 -19.93 11.50 -8.09
N ILE A 325 -19.12 12.55 -7.98
CA ILE A 325 -18.57 13.29 -9.11
C ILE A 325 -17.09 12.93 -9.25
N ILE A 326 -16.70 12.46 -10.43
CA ILE A 326 -15.32 12.12 -10.76
C ILE A 326 -14.83 13.07 -11.84
N LEU A 327 -13.78 13.84 -11.53
CA LEU A 327 -13.14 14.77 -12.45
C LEU A 327 -11.80 14.19 -12.89
N HIS A 328 -11.66 13.90 -14.18
CA HIS A 328 -10.38 13.59 -14.80
C HIS A 328 -9.81 14.88 -15.38
N ILE A 329 -8.68 15.34 -14.87
CA ILE A 329 -8.03 16.58 -15.28
C ILE A 329 -6.73 16.22 -16.00
N VAL A 330 -6.59 16.60 -17.26
CA VAL A 330 -5.37 16.46 -18.06
C VAL A 330 -4.71 17.83 -18.17
N GLY A 331 -3.40 17.90 -17.93
CA GLY A 331 -2.63 19.13 -18.01
C GLY A 331 -2.45 19.86 -16.69
N ASP A 332 -1.95 21.08 -16.79
CA ASP A 332 -1.90 22.05 -15.69
C ASP A 332 -3.27 22.72 -15.54
N THR A 333 -3.70 22.97 -14.31
CA THR A 333 -4.99 23.63 -14.07
C THR A 333 -4.92 24.60 -12.90
N ASN A 334 -5.65 25.71 -13.01
CA ASN A 334 -5.88 26.68 -11.97
C ASN A 334 -7.38 26.92 -11.83
N ILE A 335 -7.95 26.51 -10.69
CA ILE A 335 -9.37 26.70 -10.39
C ILE A 335 -9.49 27.78 -9.32
N SER A 336 -9.95 28.97 -9.73
CA SER A 336 -10.01 30.17 -8.89
C SER A 336 -11.06 30.07 -7.77
N GLU A 337 -12.09 29.25 -7.95
CA GLU A 337 -13.10 28.94 -6.94
C GLU A 337 -13.68 27.54 -7.14
N ILE A 338 -13.70 26.74 -6.08
CA ILE A 338 -14.46 25.49 -6.02
C ILE A 338 -15.53 25.61 -4.93
N VAL A 339 -16.78 25.34 -5.30
CA VAL A 339 -17.92 25.27 -4.38
C VAL A 339 -18.47 23.86 -4.39
N HIS A 340 -18.33 23.15 -3.27
CA HIS A 340 -18.91 21.81 -3.10
C HIS A 340 -20.23 21.91 -2.34
N GLN A 341 -21.33 21.62 -3.04
CA GLN A 341 -22.70 21.67 -2.52
C GLN A 341 -23.19 20.26 -2.20
N CYS A 342 -23.61 20.07 -0.94
CA CYS A 342 -24.24 18.85 -0.43
C CYS A 342 -25.39 19.23 0.52
N GLN A 343 -26.19 18.24 0.93
CA GLN A 343 -27.51 18.51 1.53
C GLN A 343 -27.40 19.51 2.67
N SER A 344 -28.32 20.50 2.70
CA SER A 344 -28.30 21.70 3.54
C SER A 344 -28.16 21.51 5.07
N SER A 345 -28.02 20.28 5.56
CA SER A 345 -27.79 19.94 6.97
C SER A 345 -26.53 19.10 7.25
N ASN A 346 -25.78 18.65 6.23
CA ASN A 346 -24.60 17.80 6.38
C ASN A 346 -23.43 18.38 5.57
N ASP A 347 -22.23 18.33 6.14
CA ASP A 347 -21.00 18.64 5.39
C ASP A 347 -20.82 17.65 4.24
N CYS A 348 -20.19 18.10 3.15
CA CYS A 348 -19.92 17.26 2.00
C CYS A 348 -19.02 16.09 2.39
N SER A 349 -19.50 14.86 2.15
CA SER A 349 -18.63 13.70 2.34
C SER A 349 -17.57 13.71 1.24
N PRO A 350 -16.30 13.50 1.60
CA PRO A 350 -15.24 13.38 0.62
C PRO A 350 -15.47 12.26 -0.41
N GLU A 351 -16.31 11.27 -0.11
CA GLU A 351 -16.70 10.21 -1.05
C GLU A 351 -17.48 10.73 -2.26
N ASN A 352 -18.05 11.93 -2.16
CA ASN A 352 -18.88 12.51 -3.21
C ASN A 352 -18.08 13.22 -4.31
N LEU A 353 -16.76 13.43 -4.13
CA LEU A 353 -15.90 14.09 -5.11
C LEU A 353 -14.53 13.41 -5.21
N ILE A 354 -14.19 12.96 -6.42
CA ILE A 354 -12.89 12.37 -6.74
C ILE A 354 -12.25 13.21 -7.85
N ILE A 355 -11.01 13.67 -7.64
CA ILE A 355 -10.23 14.40 -8.64
C ILE A 355 -9.02 13.56 -9.01
N VAL A 356 -8.87 13.25 -10.30
CA VAL A 356 -7.76 12.46 -10.84
C VAL A 356 -6.97 13.30 -11.84
N GLY A 357 -5.70 13.56 -11.53
CA GLY A 357 -4.80 14.35 -12.37
C GLY A 357 -3.94 13.50 -13.30
N TYR A 358 -3.87 13.88 -14.57
CA TYR A 358 -3.09 13.28 -15.64
C TYR A 358 -2.18 14.31 -16.29
N GLU A 359 -1.01 13.88 -16.76
CA GLU A 359 -0.16 14.60 -17.71
C GLU A 359 0.01 16.11 -17.43
N GLY A 360 0.44 16.47 -16.23
CA GLY A 360 0.68 17.87 -15.85
C GLY A 360 1.74 18.00 -14.76
N SER A 361 2.08 19.25 -14.47
CA SER A 361 3.08 19.66 -13.50
C SER A 361 2.47 20.33 -12.27
N LYS A 362 1.34 21.03 -12.42
CA LYS A 362 0.80 21.94 -11.41
C LYS A 362 -0.73 21.93 -11.39
N MET A 363 -1.30 21.88 -10.19
CA MET A 363 -2.74 21.98 -9.96
C MET A 363 -2.97 22.98 -8.82
N CYS A 364 -3.67 24.08 -9.07
CA CYS A 364 -4.00 25.09 -8.06
C CYS A 364 -5.49 25.08 -7.79
N LEU A 365 -5.87 24.86 -6.54
CA LEU A 365 -7.27 24.77 -6.12
C LEU A 365 -7.55 25.82 -5.04
N ASN A 366 -8.53 26.68 -5.28
CA ASN A 366 -9.02 27.66 -4.32
C ASN A 366 -10.39 27.26 -3.76
N PHE A 367 -10.50 27.12 -2.44
CA PHE A 367 -11.76 26.79 -1.77
C PHE A 367 -11.72 27.17 -0.29
N ASP A 368 -12.89 27.38 0.31
CA ASP A 368 -13.02 27.59 1.75
C ASP A 368 -13.04 26.24 2.49
N ASN A 369 -13.90 25.32 2.05
CA ASN A 369 -14.02 23.94 2.53
C ASN A 369 -14.22 23.00 1.34
N LEU A 370 -13.45 21.92 1.28
CA LEU A 370 -13.58 20.89 0.24
C LEU A 370 -13.43 19.49 0.83
N GLY A 371 -14.45 18.65 0.63
CA GLY A 371 -14.37 17.22 0.87
C GLY A 371 -14.05 16.48 -0.42
N ALA A 372 -12.88 15.85 -0.53
CA ALA A 372 -12.54 15.08 -1.74
C ALA A 372 -11.50 13.97 -1.54
N LEU A 373 -11.41 13.09 -2.52
CA LEU A 373 -10.23 12.26 -2.80
C LEU A 373 -9.49 12.85 -4.01
N ILE A 374 -8.24 13.29 -3.81
CA ILE A 374 -7.39 13.83 -4.88
C ILE A 374 -6.26 12.85 -5.15
N VAL A 375 -6.16 12.37 -6.40
CA VAL A 375 -5.09 11.47 -6.85
C VAL A 375 -4.42 12.06 -8.09
N ALA A 376 -3.31 12.77 -7.88
CA ALA A 376 -2.55 13.45 -8.92
C ALA A 376 -1.04 13.28 -8.68
N PRO A 377 -0.51 12.05 -8.78
CA PRO A 377 0.85 11.69 -8.33
C PRO A 377 1.97 12.37 -9.14
N GLN A 378 1.66 13.06 -10.23
CA GLN A 378 2.61 13.79 -11.06
C GLN A 378 2.56 15.32 -10.82
N HIS A 379 1.53 15.80 -10.13
CA HIS A 379 1.28 17.22 -9.97
C HIS A 379 1.83 17.75 -8.66
N GLN A 380 2.37 18.96 -8.72
CA GLN A 380 2.49 19.85 -7.58
C GLN A 380 1.12 20.45 -7.27
N LEU A 381 0.55 20.13 -6.11
CA LEU A 381 -0.74 20.66 -5.68
C LEU A 381 -0.57 21.91 -4.82
N GLY A 382 -1.21 23.01 -5.21
CA GLY A 382 -1.39 24.18 -4.37
C GLY A 382 -2.84 24.30 -3.91
N ILE A 383 -3.03 24.54 -2.61
CA ILE A 383 -4.33 24.79 -1.98
C ILE A 383 -4.31 26.17 -1.34
N LYS A 384 -5.38 26.92 -1.52
CA LYS A 384 -5.54 28.27 -1.01
C LYS A 384 -7.00 28.53 -0.62
N ASN A 385 -7.18 29.47 0.32
CA ASN A 385 -8.51 29.95 0.68
C ASN A 385 -8.99 30.98 -0.36
N LYS A 386 -10.26 30.91 -0.77
CA LYS A 386 -10.87 31.85 -1.71
C LYS A 386 -10.98 33.26 -1.09
N ASN A 387 -11.28 33.33 0.20
CA ASN A 387 -11.49 34.56 0.96
C ASN A 387 -10.25 34.92 1.78
N SER A 388 -9.65 36.09 1.50
CA SER A 388 -8.50 36.63 2.25
C SER A 388 -8.77 36.92 3.73
N ASP A 389 -10.04 36.92 4.13
CA ASP A 389 -10.51 37.33 5.45
C ASP A 389 -10.73 36.13 6.41
N GLN A 390 -10.68 34.88 5.90
CA GLN A 390 -10.63 33.66 6.70
C GLN A 390 -9.20 33.17 6.82
N GLU A 391 -8.80 32.69 8.00
CA GLU A 391 -7.40 32.40 8.29
C GLU A 391 -6.88 31.09 7.68
N LEU A 392 -7.73 30.13 7.25
CA LEU A 392 -7.31 28.78 6.79
C LEU A 392 -8.26 28.18 5.73
N ALA A 393 -7.73 27.48 4.71
CA ALA A 393 -8.52 26.59 3.84
C ALA A 393 -8.69 25.22 4.50
N GLN A 394 -9.89 24.64 4.48
CA GLN A 394 -10.17 23.34 5.09
C GLN A 394 -10.35 22.25 4.02
N PHE A 395 -9.58 21.17 4.14
CA PHE A 395 -9.69 20.02 3.27
C PHE A 395 -10.00 18.77 4.08
N THR A 396 -11.04 18.04 3.68
CA THR A 396 -11.46 16.78 4.32
C THR A 396 -11.26 15.63 3.32
N GLY A 397 -10.55 14.57 3.69
CA GLY A 397 -10.41 13.38 2.84
C GLY A 397 -8.97 12.93 2.63
N SER A 398 -8.54 12.70 1.39
CA SER A 398 -7.20 12.15 1.11
C SER A 398 -6.58 12.71 -0.16
N ILE A 399 -5.30 13.08 -0.08
CA ILE A 399 -4.55 13.68 -1.19
C ILE A 399 -3.28 12.88 -1.46
N TRP A 400 -3.11 12.40 -2.70
CA TRP A 400 -1.92 11.73 -3.19
C TRP A 400 -1.30 12.50 -4.35
N VAL A 401 -0.20 13.21 -4.10
CA VAL A 401 0.38 14.18 -5.05
C VAL A 401 1.91 14.09 -5.10
N ASP A 402 2.56 14.67 -6.12
CA ASP A 402 4.02 14.71 -6.18
C ASP A 402 4.58 15.48 -4.97
N LYS A 403 4.11 16.72 -4.80
CA LYS A 403 4.51 17.63 -3.72
C LYS A 403 3.41 18.67 -3.46
N LEU A 404 3.41 19.26 -2.26
CA LEU A 404 2.59 20.44 -1.98
C LEU A 404 3.34 21.71 -2.36
N SER A 405 2.66 22.63 -3.05
CA SER A 405 3.08 24.02 -3.16
C SER A 405 2.56 24.79 -1.96
N THR A 406 3.45 25.53 -1.31
CA THR A 406 3.10 26.62 -0.39
C THR A 406 3.51 27.97 -0.98
N ASP A 407 3.77 28.01 -2.29
CA ASP A 407 4.16 29.25 -2.97
C ASP A 407 2.90 30.09 -3.14
N GLY A 408 2.91 31.33 -2.63
CA GLY A 408 1.75 32.22 -2.58
C GLY A 408 1.02 32.49 -3.92
N ASP A 409 1.55 32.02 -5.05
CA ASP A 409 0.91 32.04 -6.37
C ASP A 409 -0.04 30.85 -6.61
N CYS A 410 0.21 29.68 -6.01
CA CYS A 410 -0.63 28.47 -6.19
C CYS A 410 -1.09 27.83 -4.88
N GLY A 411 -0.31 27.97 -3.81
CA GLY A 411 -0.58 27.38 -2.51
C GLY A 411 -0.45 28.36 -1.36
N SER A 412 -0.93 27.95 -0.19
CA SER A 412 -0.84 28.65 1.07
C SER A 412 -0.22 27.73 2.12
N ASP A 413 0.39 28.30 3.16
CA ASP A 413 0.75 27.59 4.39
C ASP A 413 -0.46 27.42 5.32
N GLN A 414 -1.52 28.18 5.09
CA GLN A 414 -2.76 28.19 5.84
C GLN A 414 -3.77 27.13 5.34
N VAL A 415 -3.39 25.85 5.43
CA VAL A 415 -4.28 24.73 5.06
C VAL A 415 -4.43 23.80 6.25
N GLU A 416 -5.68 23.48 6.58
CA GLU A 416 -6.04 22.48 7.57
C GLU A 416 -6.52 21.21 6.86
N PHE A 417 -5.84 20.10 7.14
CA PHE A 417 -6.19 18.79 6.61
C PHE A 417 -6.96 18.00 7.66
N GLN A 418 -8.16 17.55 7.34
CA GLN A 418 -9.09 16.88 8.23
C GLN A 418 -9.43 15.47 7.74
N GLU A 419 -9.73 14.58 8.70
CA GLU A 419 -10.39 13.28 8.54
C GLU A 419 -9.70 12.27 7.61
N ALA A 420 -9.24 11.16 8.19
CA ALA A 420 -8.65 10.07 7.43
C ALA A 420 -9.72 9.02 7.05
N TRP A 421 -9.90 8.77 5.75
CA TRP A 421 -10.70 7.62 5.28
C TRP A 421 -10.10 6.31 5.74
N LYS A 422 -10.87 5.23 5.69
CA LYS A 422 -10.31 3.89 5.82
C LYS A 422 -9.95 3.34 4.45
N TRP A 423 -8.96 2.46 4.40
CA TRP A 423 -8.60 1.76 3.15
C TRP A 423 -9.80 1.03 2.52
N GLY A 424 -10.73 0.52 3.34
CA GLY A 424 -11.93 -0.14 2.85
C GLY A 424 -12.97 0.79 2.22
N ASP A 425 -12.90 2.09 2.50
CA ASP A 425 -13.85 3.08 2.01
C ASP A 425 -13.39 3.72 0.68
N LEU A 426 -12.10 3.57 0.33
CA LEU A 426 -11.57 4.03 -0.97
C LEU A 426 -12.22 3.30 -2.15
N PRO A 427 -12.36 3.93 -3.34
CA PRO A 427 -12.78 3.24 -4.55
C PRO A 427 -11.89 2.04 -4.86
N THR A 428 -12.46 0.95 -5.40
CA THR A 428 -11.75 -0.32 -5.58
C THR A 428 -10.46 -0.22 -6.39
N GLN A 429 -10.39 0.69 -7.38
CA GLN A 429 -9.16 0.90 -8.15
C GLN A 429 -8.01 1.47 -7.30
N PHE A 430 -8.32 2.18 -6.20
CA PHE A 430 -7.34 2.81 -5.31
C PHE A 430 -7.03 1.97 -4.07
N GLN A 431 -7.72 0.84 -3.88
CA GLN A 431 -7.43 -0.12 -2.79
C GLN A 431 -6.20 -0.99 -3.07
N SER A 432 -5.40 -0.67 -4.09
CA SER A 432 -4.36 -1.58 -4.56
C SER A 432 -3.18 -1.63 -3.59
N ILE A 433 -3.01 -2.82 -3.01
CA ILE A 433 -1.83 -3.33 -2.27
C ILE A 433 -1.71 -2.78 -0.86
N ASN A 434 -2.15 -3.60 0.12
CA ASN A 434 -1.91 -3.49 1.58
C ASN A 434 -0.66 -2.68 1.90
N PRO A 435 -0.80 -1.36 2.06
CA PRO A 435 0.31 -0.58 2.51
C PRO A 435 0.37 -0.84 3.99
N ILE A 436 1.27 -1.73 4.39
CA ILE A 436 1.76 -1.71 5.75
C ILE A 436 2.84 -0.64 5.69
N PRO A 437 2.55 0.61 6.08
CA PRO A 437 3.54 1.66 6.05
C PRO A 437 4.75 1.20 6.84
N LYS A 438 5.94 1.55 6.34
CA LYS A 438 7.14 1.42 7.16
C LYS A 438 7.03 2.40 8.30
N LEU A 439 6.69 1.89 9.47
CA LEU A 439 6.63 2.69 10.68
C LEU A 439 8.06 3.06 11.08
N ILE A 440 8.59 4.15 10.54
CA ILE A 440 9.60 4.95 11.24
C ILE A 440 8.76 5.97 11.99
N GLN A 441 8.21 5.54 13.13
CA GLN A 441 7.46 6.43 14.00
C GLN A 441 8.44 7.52 14.45
N VAL A 442 8.29 8.71 13.90
CA VAL A 442 8.93 9.89 14.48
C VAL A 442 8.10 10.18 15.72
N HIS A 443 8.49 9.60 16.85
CA HIS A 443 8.02 10.09 18.14
C HIS A 443 8.46 11.54 18.23
N LEU A 444 7.54 12.46 17.99
CA LEU A 444 7.66 13.84 18.43
C LEU A 444 8.01 13.75 19.90
N ARG A 445 9.24 14.15 20.24
CA ARG A 445 9.67 14.18 21.64
C ARG A 445 8.61 14.94 22.41
N ASP A 446 8.15 14.35 23.51
CA ASP A 446 7.49 15.10 24.57
C ASP A 446 8.25 16.41 24.72
N SER A 447 7.50 17.51 24.66
CA SER A 447 8.01 18.85 24.84
C SER A 447 8.93 18.84 26.05
N ILE A 448 10.22 19.09 25.81
CA ILE A 448 11.15 19.40 26.89
C ILE A 448 10.68 20.75 27.40
N THR A 449 9.84 20.75 28.43
CA THR A 449 9.66 21.92 29.28
C THR A 449 11.06 22.31 29.76
N PRO A 450 11.51 23.55 29.54
CA PRO A 450 12.75 24.00 30.13
C PRO A 450 12.57 23.96 31.64
N ASP A 451 13.45 23.23 32.34
CA ASP A 451 13.56 23.36 33.78
C ASP A 451 13.82 24.84 34.10
N SER A 452 12.89 25.41 34.88
CA SER A 452 12.93 26.74 35.47
C SER A 452 14.04 26.89 36.50
#